data_AF-A0A833PHQ0-F1
#
_entry.id   AF-A0A833PHQ0-F1
#
_cell.length_a   1.000
_cell.length_b   1.000
_cell.length_c   1.000
_cell.angle_alpha   90.00
_cell.angle_beta   90.00
_cell.angle_gamma   90.00
#
_symmetry.space_group_name_H-M   'P 1'
#
loop_
_entity.id
_entity.type
_entity.pdbx_description
1 polymer ?
#
loop_
_entity_poly.entity_id
_entity_poly.type
_entity_poly.pdbx_seq_one_letter_code
_entity_poly.pdbx_strand_id
1 'polypeptide(L)'
;MRSGSYIATEHGEVLRIDAKPEKLMQVIASNSFDLLKAAYHLGNRHVPLMLTPTALYFEPDHVLAEMIIGLGLTVNEVEHPFEPESGAYAQHQHDHRLSPIKALHHVHH
;
A
#
# COMPACT_ATOMS: atom_id res chain seq x y z
N MET A 1 -3.86 -7.70 -1.48
CA MET A 1 -4.40 -8.82 -0.66
C MET A 1 -3.46 -8.99 0.53
N ARG A 2 -3.97 -8.98 1.77
CA ARG A 2 -3.14 -9.03 2.99
C ARG A 2 -2.65 -10.44 3.30
N SER A 3 -1.45 -10.55 3.83
CA SER A 3 -0.96 -11.76 4.49
C SER A 3 -1.89 -12.14 5.63
N GLY A 4 -2.20 -13.42 5.74
CA GLY A 4 -3.16 -13.95 6.72
C GLY A 4 -4.65 -13.86 6.31
N SER A 5 -4.95 -13.53 5.06
CA SER A 5 -6.31 -13.71 4.52
C SER A 5 -6.54 -15.17 4.18
N TYR A 6 -7.59 -15.78 4.75
CA TYR A 6 -8.02 -17.14 4.42
C TYR A 6 -9.13 -17.10 3.38
N ILE A 7 -8.89 -17.71 2.22
CA ILE A 7 -9.96 -18.03 1.27
C ILE A 7 -10.43 -19.44 1.63
N ALA A 8 -11.62 -19.56 2.22
CA ALA A 8 -12.25 -20.85 2.45
C ALA A 8 -12.93 -21.31 1.15
N THR A 9 -12.50 -22.44 0.62
CA THR A 9 -13.29 -23.17 -0.38
C THR A 9 -14.42 -23.93 0.33
N GLU A 10 -15.48 -24.32 -0.39
CA GLU A 10 -16.62 -25.07 0.15
C GLU A 10 -16.21 -26.44 0.76
N HIS A 11 -14.93 -26.83 0.62
CA HIS A 11 -14.32 -28.05 1.14
C HIS A 11 -13.36 -27.85 2.32
N GLY A 12 -13.27 -26.64 2.90
CA GLY A 12 -12.55 -26.40 4.16
C GLY A 12 -11.03 -26.25 4.04
N GLU A 13 -10.51 -26.00 2.84
CA GLU A 13 -9.08 -25.70 2.65
C GLU A 13 -8.81 -24.23 2.98
N VAL A 14 -7.70 -23.99 3.68
CA VAL A 14 -7.31 -22.69 4.20
C VAL A 14 -6.02 -22.26 3.49
N LEU A 15 -6.14 -21.40 2.48
CA LEU A 15 -4.96 -20.82 1.82
C LEU A 15 -4.44 -19.63 2.63
N ARG A 16 -3.19 -19.70 3.09
CA ARG A 16 -2.47 -18.54 3.64
C ARG A 16 -1.81 -17.79 2.48
N ILE A 17 -2.23 -16.56 2.24
CA ILE A 17 -1.46 -15.63 1.41
C ILE A 17 -0.29 -15.17 2.27
N ASP A 18 0.94 -15.41 1.83
CA ASP A 18 2.14 -14.80 2.41
C ASP A 18 2.63 -13.74 1.42
N ALA A 19 2.82 -12.50 1.89
CA ALA A 19 3.43 -11.46 1.07
C ALA A 19 4.88 -11.87 0.76
N LYS A 20 5.22 -11.93 -0.52
CA LYS A 20 6.59 -12.24 -0.95
C LYS A 20 7.51 -11.06 -0.59
N PRO A 21 8.75 -11.30 -0.14
CA PRO A 21 9.73 -10.25 -0.01
C PRO A 21 9.91 -9.52 -1.35
N GLU A 22 9.90 -8.21 -1.30
CA GLU A 22 10.15 -7.32 -2.44
C GLU A 22 11.10 -6.21 -2.04
N LYS A 23 11.70 -5.54 -3.04
CA LYS A 23 12.62 -4.43 -2.80
C LYS A 23 11.82 -3.22 -2.35
N LEU A 24 12.17 -2.67 -1.19
CA LEU A 24 11.49 -1.53 -0.59
C LEU A 24 12.50 -0.49 -0.10
N MET A 25 12.02 0.74 0.06
CA MET A 25 12.68 1.80 0.81
C MET A 25 12.24 1.73 2.27
N GLN A 26 13.17 1.46 3.17
CA GLN A 26 12.97 1.50 4.62
C GLN A 26 13.40 2.87 5.16
N VAL A 27 12.48 3.56 5.83
CA VAL A 27 12.78 4.81 6.55
C VAL A 27 12.91 4.52 8.04
N ILE A 28 14.03 4.92 8.64
CA ILE A 28 14.27 4.84 10.08
C ILE A 28 14.63 6.22 10.65
N ALA A 29 14.34 6.42 11.94
CA ALA A 29 14.72 7.62 12.67
C ALA A 29 15.09 7.31 14.12
N SER A 30 15.86 8.21 14.74
CA SER A 30 16.25 8.12 16.15
C SER A 30 15.10 8.39 17.12
N ASN A 31 14.02 9.01 16.66
CA ASN A 31 12.81 9.26 17.47
C ASN A 31 11.54 9.05 16.64
N SER A 32 10.45 8.69 17.33
CA SER A 32 9.15 8.40 16.71
C SER A 32 8.50 9.63 16.07
N PHE A 33 8.81 10.84 16.54
CA PHE A 33 8.21 12.06 16.00
C PHE A 33 8.73 12.37 14.60
N ASP A 34 9.99 12.06 14.28
CA ASP A 34 10.52 12.22 12.93
C ASP A 34 9.92 11.20 11.95
N LEU A 35 9.67 9.96 12.39
CA LEU A 35 8.90 8.99 11.60
C LEU A 35 7.47 9.49 11.32
N LEU A 36 6.82 10.13 12.31
CA LEU A 36 5.50 10.72 12.12
C LEU A 36 5.51 11.83 11.06
N LYS A 37 6.52 12.71 11.06
CA LYS A 37 6.69 13.74 10.02
C LYS A 37 6.87 13.10 8.64
N ALA A 38 7.73 12.09 8.54
CA ALA A 38 7.94 11.37 7.29
C ALA A 38 6.64 10.75 6.76
N ALA A 39 5.88 10.06 7.61
CA ALA A 39 4.58 9.49 7.27
C ALA A 39 3.58 10.56 6.80
N TYR A 40 3.56 11.74 7.45
CA TYR A 40 2.74 12.88 7.03
C TYR A 40 3.13 13.37 5.62
N HIS A 41 4.42 13.55 5.34
CA HIS A 41 4.88 14.03 4.04
C HIS A 41 4.65 13.02 2.90
N LEU A 42 4.80 11.72 3.17
CA LEU A 42 4.51 10.64 2.22
C LEU A 42 3.00 10.48 2.00
N GLY A 43 2.21 10.56 3.07
CA GLY A 43 0.75 10.54 3.00
C GLY A 43 0.18 11.68 2.16
N ASN A 44 0.70 12.90 2.30
CA ASN A 44 0.32 14.06 1.48
C ASN A 44 0.63 13.90 -0.01
N ARG A 45 1.41 12.89 -0.39
CA ARG A 45 1.75 12.55 -1.78
C ARG A 45 1.02 11.30 -2.27
N HIS A 46 0.10 10.75 -1.48
CA HIS A 46 -0.59 9.51 -1.78
C HIS A 46 0.39 8.36 -2.10
N VAL A 47 1.45 8.22 -1.30
CA VAL A 47 2.40 7.09 -1.38
C VAL A 47 1.87 5.90 -0.59
N PRO A 48 1.70 4.70 -1.20
CA PRO A 48 1.43 3.46 -0.48
C PRO A 48 2.49 3.23 0.61
N LEU A 49 2.06 3.13 1.86
CA LEU A 49 2.96 3.10 3.01
C LEU A 49 2.58 1.96 3.94
N MET A 50 3.55 1.12 4.29
CA MET A 50 3.46 0.24 5.44
C MET A 50 4.09 0.95 6.63
N LEU A 51 3.41 0.93 7.78
CA LEU A 51 3.88 1.52 9.01
C LEU A 51 4.21 0.43 10.02
N THR A 52 5.35 0.58 10.70
CA THR A 52 5.70 -0.20 11.87
C THR A 52 6.08 0.76 13.01
N PRO A 53 6.16 0.30 14.27
CA PRO A 53 6.57 1.16 15.38
C PRO A 53 7.95 1.79 15.21
N THR A 54 8.81 1.20 14.38
CA THR A 54 10.24 1.58 14.25
C THR A 54 10.66 1.98 12.84
N ALA A 55 9.79 1.81 11.84
CA ALA A 55 10.13 2.09 10.44
C ALA A 55 8.89 2.32 9.57
N LEU A 56 9.10 2.99 8.44
CA LEU A 56 8.14 3.08 7.34
C LEU A 56 8.70 2.33 6.13
N TYR A 57 7.83 1.72 5.34
CA TYR A 57 8.22 1.08 4.08
C TYR A 57 7.36 1.58 2.93
N PHE A 58 7.99 1.84 1.79
CA PHE A 58 7.32 2.18 0.53
C PHE A 58 8.13 1.62 -0.66
N GLU A 59 7.53 1.62 -1.85
CA GLU A 59 8.18 1.12 -3.06
C GLU A 59 9.42 1.97 -3.46
N PRO A 60 10.38 1.42 -4.24
CA PRO A 60 11.57 2.14 -4.67
C PRO A 60 11.26 3.41 -5.46
N ASP A 61 11.51 4.57 -4.84
CA ASP A 61 11.42 5.88 -5.46
C ASP A 61 12.55 6.79 -4.93
N HIS A 62 13.47 7.16 -5.82
CA HIS A 62 14.64 7.95 -5.47
C HIS A 62 14.29 9.41 -5.12
N VAL A 63 13.25 9.98 -5.71
CA VAL A 63 12.82 11.36 -5.43
C VAL A 63 12.22 11.45 -4.02
N LEU A 64 11.40 10.47 -3.66
CA LEU A 64 10.87 10.37 -2.31
C LEU A 64 11.97 10.05 -1.29
N ALA A 65 12.93 9.19 -1.62
CA ALA A 65 14.07 8.90 -0.76
C ALA A 65 14.91 10.16 -0.49
N GLU A 66 15.27 10.94 -1.52
CA GLU A 66 16.00 12.19 -1.38
C GLU A 66 15.24 13.22 -0.54
N MET A 67 13.92 13.32 -0.72
CA MET A 67 13.07 14.19 0.11
C MET A 67 13.15 13.78 1.58
N ILE A 68 13.06 12.49 1.90
CA ILE A 68 13.12 11.98 3.27
C ILE A 68 14.51 12.19 3.90
N ILE A 69 15.57 12.00 3.11
CA ILE A 69 16.94 12.32 3.53
C ILE A 69 17.08 13.83 3.82
N GLY A 70 16.46 14.68 3.01
CA GLY A 70 16.42 16.13 3.23
C GLY A 70 15.68 16.55 4.52
N LEU A 71 14.80 15.70 5.06
CA LEU A 71 14.17 15.88 6.37
C LEU A 71 15.05 15.39 7.54
N GLY A 72 16.22 14.81 7.25
CA GLY A 72 17.18 14.31 8.25
C GLY A 72 16.98 12.85 8.67
N LEU A 73 16.17 12.08 7.95
CA LEU A 73 15.97 10.65 8.22
C LEU A 73 16.92 9.78 7.39
N THR A 74 17.09 8.52 7.81
CA THR A 74 17.87 7.53 7.06
C THR A 74 16.94 6.68 6.22
N VAL A 75 17.31 6.48 4.95
CA VAL A 75 16.61 5.60 4.01
C VAL A 75 17.55 4.48 3.58
N ASN A 76 17.10 3.24 3.67
CA ASN A 76 17.84 2.05 3.24
C ASN A 76 17.03 1.27 2.20
N GLU A 77 17.69 0.68 1.21
CA GLU A 77 17.07 -0.35 0.38
C GLU A 77 17.09 -1.70 1.12
N VAL A 78 15.93 -2.38 1.18
CA VAL A 78 15.78 -3.67 1.87
C VAL A 78 14.93 -4.63 1.04
N GLU A 79 15.09 -5.93 1.26
CA GLU A 79 14.10 -6.93 0.82
C GLU A 79 13.19 -7.29 2.00
N HIS A 80 11.90 -6.97 1.89
CA HIS A 80 10.94 -7.18 2.97
C HIS A 80 9.53 -7.38 2.39
N PRO A 81 8.64 -8.18 3.02
CA PRO A 81 7.24 -8.25 2.62
C PRO A 81 6.55 -6.87 2.70
N PHE A 82 5.69 -6.57 1.73
CA PHE A 82 5.00 -5.28 1.68
C PHE A 82 3.47 -5.41 1.81
N GLU A 83 2.91 -4.68 2.75
CA GLU A 83 1.50 -4.65 3.13
C GLU A 83 1.12 -3.20 3.49
N PRO A 84 0.92 -2.34 2.48
CA PRO A 84 0.56 -0.96 2.74
C PRO A 84 -0.83 -0.87 3.39
N GLU A 85 -1.03 0.15 4.22
CA GLU A 85 -2.30 0.38 4.89
C GLU A 85 -3.43 0.58 3.86
N SER A 86 -4.43 -0.29 3.91
CA SER A 86 -5.45 -0.45 2.86
C SER A 86 -6.46 0.69 2.77
N GLY A 87 -6.46 1.65 3.71
CA GLY A 87 -7.47 2.70 3.80
C GLY A 87 -7.49 3.68 2.63
N ALA A 88 -6.32 4.02 2.06
CA ALA A 88 -6.20 4.99 0.97
C ALA A 88 -5.88 4.36 -0.40
N TYR A 89 -5.46 3.09 -0.43
CA TYR A 89 -4.88 2.45 -1.63
C TYR A 89 -5.65 1.23 -2.15
N ALA A 90 -6.65 0.73 -1.43
CA ALA A 90 -7.48 -0.39 -1.89
C ALA A 90 -8.40 -0.05 -3.09
N GLN A 91 -8.39 1.19 -3.60
CA GLN A 91 -9.26 1.64 -4.71
C GLN A 91 -8.69 1.41 -6.12
N HIS A 92 -7.47 0.86 -6.28
CA HIS A 92 -6.85 0.69 -7.61
C HIS A 92 -6.55 -0.76 -8.02
N GLN A 93 -7.31 -1.72 -7.51
CA GLN A 93 -7.31 -3.09 -8.05
C GLN A 93 -8.72 -3.62 -8.28
N HIS A 94 -9.52 -2.88 -9.05
CA HIS A 94 -10.69 -3.43 -9.76
C HIS A 94 -10.86 -2.71 -11.10
N ASP A 95 -10.02 -3.04 -12.10
CA ASP A 95 -10.43 -2.91 -13.50
C ASP A 95 -11.36 -4.09 -13.84
N HIS A 96 -12.59 -4.01 -13.35
CA HIS A 96 -13.71 -4.64 -14.02
C HIS A 96 -14.55 -3.53 -14.64
N ARG A 97 -14.27 -3.30 -15.91
CA ARG A 97 -15.14 -2.72 -16.94
C ARG A 97 -16.59 -3.16 -16.75
N LEU A 98 -17.36 -2.48 -15.91
CA LEU A 98 -18.80 -2.45 -16.04
C LEU A 98 -19.12 -1.45 -17.14
N SER A 99 -19.61 -2.01 -18.24
CA SER A 99 -20.08 -1.29 -19.41
C SER A 99 -21.17 -0.29 -19.01
N PRO A 100 -21.32 0.82 -19.75
CA PRO A 100 -22.43 1.74 -19.49
C PRO A 100 -23.74 0.98 -19.71
N ILE A 101 -24.63 1.03 -18.72
CA ILE A 101 -26.01 0.58 -18.91
C ILE A 101 -26.57 1.40 -20.07
N LYS A 102 -26.75 0.73 -21.22
CA LYS A 102 -27.59 1.18 -22.33
C LYS A 102 -28.99 1.36 -21.78
N ALA A 103 -29.36 2.57 -21.39
CA ALA A 103 -30.76 2.96 -21.34
C ALA A 103 -31.22 3.21 -22.78
N LEU A 104 -31.72 2.17 -23.45
CA LEU A 104 -32.39 2.30 -24.73
C LEU A 104 -33.67 1.44 -24.77
N HIS A 105 -34.79 2.17 -24.92
CA HIS A 105 -36.06 1.79 -25.59
C HIS A 105 -37.00 0.82 -24.83
N HIS A 106 -38.33 0.92 -24.86
CA HIS A 106 -39.35 1.75 -25.55
C HIS A 106 -40.71 1.47 -24.83
N VAL A 107 -41.56 2.45 -24.48
CA VAL A 107 -42.78 2.92 -25.21
C VAL A 107 -44.09 2.12 -24.99
N HIS A 108 -45.21 2.87 -24.92
CA HIS A 108 -46.66 2.56 -24.82
C HIS A 108 -47.18 2.28 -23.41
N HIS A 109 -48.27 2.92 -22.94
CA HIS A 109 -49.52 3.33 -23.62
C HIS A 109 -50.20 4.49 -22.87
#